data_AF-A0A932TIG4-F1
#
_entry.id   AF-A0A932TIG4-F1
#
_cell.length_a   1.000
_cell.length_b   1.000
_cell.length_c   1.000
_cell.angle_alpha   90.00
_cell.angle_beta   90.00
_cell.angle_gamma   90.00
#
_symmetry.space_group_name_H-M   'P 1'
#
loop_
_entity.id
_entity.type
_entity.pdbx_description
1 polymer ?
#
loop_
_entity_poly.entity_id
_entity_poly.type
_entity_poly.pdbx_seq_one_letter_code
_entity_poly.pdbx_strand_id
1 'polypeptide(L)'
;MSHSDIKKARRHVTQNEGLIFERSAAGKPHFKLPPLDVPAADPAAALGSDGVRPEIEGFPEVSEMEIVRHFTRLSTWNYGVDTGAYLLGSCTMKYNPKINEAVARLDGIGNAHPYQPAELSQGCLRIMHHLSKCLLEITGM
;
A
#
# COMPACT_ATOMS: atom_id res chain seq x y z
N MET A 1 -15.42 44.09 16.21
CA MET A 1 -14.62 42.86 15.97
C MET A 1 -14.19 42.88 14.52
N SER A 2 -12.91 43.21 14.28
CA SER A 2 -12.35 43.50 12.97
C SER A 2 -12.24 42.25 12.11
N HIS A 3 -12.77 42.28 10.89
CA HIS A 3 -12.67 41.25 9.86
C HIS A 3 -11.25 41.11 9.23
N SER A 4 -10.18 41.46 9.95
CA SER A 4 -8.84 41.66 9.38
C SER A 4 -7.91 40.44 9.35
N ASP A 5 -8.32 39.29 9.88
CA ASP A 5 -7.36 38.21 10.18
C ASP A 5 -7.41 36.98 9.25
N ILE A 6 -8.25 36.98 8.21
CA ILE A 6 -8.25 35.88 7.21
C ILE A 6 -7.43 36.31 5.99
N LYS A 7 -6.11 36.08 6.03
CA LYS A 7 -5.16 36.44 4.96
C LYS A 7 -4.89 35.34 3.92
N LYS A 8 -5.50 34.15 4.03
CA LYS A 8 -5.37 33.08 3.02
C LYS A 8 -6.60 32.16 3.03
N ALA A 9 -7.44 32.27 1.99
CA ALA A 9 -8.21 31.11 1.53
C ALA A 9 -7.21 30.22 0.76
N ARG A 10 -6.64 29.18 1.40
CA ARG A 10 -5.70 28.30 0.71
C ARG A 10 -6.46 27.52 -0.36
N ARG A 11 -6.11 27.72 -1.63
CA ARG A 11 -6.32 26.70 -2.66
C ARG A 11 -5.33 25.58 -2.34
N HIS A 12 -5.83 24.40 -1.96
CA HIS A 12 -5.10 23.18 -1.60
C HIS A 12 -4.56 23.03 -0.16
N VAL A 13 -4.70 21.81 0.38
CA VAL A 13 -4.12 21.36 1.64
C VAL A 13 -2.60 21.33 1.48
N THR A 14 -1.92 22.28 2.13
CA THR A 14 -0.47 22.47 2.29
C THR A 14 0.46 21.55 1.47
N GLN A 15 1.13 22.09 0.44
CA GLN A 15 2.19 21.42 -0.34
C GLN A 15 3.58 21.42 0.35
N ASN A 16 3.61 21.40 1.69
CA ASN A 16 4.88 21.38 2.42
C ASN A 16 4.85 20.24 3.44
N GLU A 17 5.40 19.10 3.03
CA GLU A 17 5.46 17.84 3.76
C GLU A 17 6.91 17.37 3.68
N GLY A 18 7.59 17.34 4.84
CA GLY A 18 8.97 16.85 4.94
C GLY A 18 9.06 15.35 4.69
N LEU A 19 10.29 14.83 4.63
CA LEU A 19 10.51 13.39 4.53
C LEU A 19 9.96 12.68 5.77
N ILE A 20 9.51 11.43 5.62
CA ILE A 20 9.01 10.65 6.76
C ILE A 20 10.07 10.50 7.87
N PHE A 21 11.36 10.49 7.49
CA PHE A 21 12.50 10.45 8.41
C PHE A 21 12.61 11.70 9.29
N GLU A 22 12.22 12.88 8.78
CA GLU A 22 12.26 14.15 9.53
C GLU A 22 11.13 14.24 10.57
N ARG A 23 10.14 13.35 10.47
CA ARG A 23 9.07 13.19 11.46
C ARG A 23 9.39 12.15 12.53
N SER A 24 10.46 11.38 12.33
CA SER A 24 10.88 10.34 13.25
C SER A 24 11.19 10.93 14.62
N ALA A 25 10.81 10.23 15.69
CA ALA A 25 11.35 10.46 17.01
C ALA A 25 11.42 9.14 17.79
N ALA A 26 12.50 8.98 18.56
CA ALA A 26 12.77 7.76 19.30
C ALA A 26 11.60 7.37 20.23
N GLY A 27 11.23 6.09 20.20
CA GLY A 27 10.20 5.48 21.04
C GLY A 27 8.76 5.81 20.64
N LYS A 28 8.52 6.34 19.43
CA LYS A 28 7.15 6.63 18.98
C LYS A 28 6.34 5.35 18.81
N PRO A 29 5.12 5.27 19.39
CA PRO A 29 4.29 4.08 19.27
C PRO A 29 3.77 3.94 17.84
N HIS A 30 4.04 2.80 17.23
CA HIS A 30 3.57 2.43 15.89
C HIS A 30 2.49 1.34 15.97
N PHE A 31 2.20 0.71 14.83
CA PHE A 31 1.28 -0.43 14.77
C PHE A 31 1.70 -1.52 15.76
N LYS A 32 0.77 -1.91 16.63
CA LYS A 32 0.98 -2.98 17.61
C LYS A 32 0.58 -4.31 16.97
N LEU A 33 1.57 -5.21 16.83
CA LEU A 33 1.31 -6.57 16.39
C LEU A 33 0.37 -7.29 17.37
N PRO A 34 -0.45 -8.24 16.89
CA PRO A 34 -1.27 -9.08 17.77
C PRO A 34 -0.37 -9.79 18.80
N PRO A 35 -0.93 -10.16 19.99
CA PRO A 35 -0.18 -10.93 20.96
C PRO A 35 0.27 -12.25 20.35
N LEU A 36 1.45 -12.72 20.76
CA LEU A 36 1.98 -14.01 20.31
C LEU A 36 1.01 -15.12 20.71
N ASP A 37 0.66 -15.95 19.74
CA ASP A 37 -0.08 -17.20 19.88
C ASP A 37 0.85 -18.41 20.11
N VAL A 38 2.16 -18.17 20.04
CA VAL A 38 3.24 -19.14 20.26
C VAL A 38 4.20 -18.66 21.35
N PRO A 39 5.01 -19.56 21.96
CA PRO A 39 6.06 -19.14 22.89
C PRO A 39 7.02 -18.13 22.26
N ALA A 40 7.41 -17.11 23.03
CA ALA A 40 8.43 -16.15 22.58
C ALA A 40 9.76 -16.86 22.34
N ALA A 41 10.41 -16.55 21.23
CA ALA A 41 11.71 -17.11 20.85
C ALA A 41 12.77 -16.00 20.81
N ASP A 42 13.96 -16.31 21.31
CA ASP A 42 15.14 -15.46 21.15
C ASP A 42 15.77 -15.69 19.76
N PRO A 43 15.83 -14.67 18.88
CA PRO A 43 16.43 -14.80 17.56
C PRO A 43 17.88 -15.28 17.59
N ALA A 44 18.68 -14.85 18.58
CA ALA A 44 20.09 -15.21 18.67
C ALA A 44 20.27 -16.69 19.04
N ALA A 45 19.42 -17.22 19.92
CA ALA A 45 19.38 -18.64 20.25
C ALA A 45 18.90 -19.51 19.07
N ALA A 46 17.96 -19.00 18.27
CA ALA A 46 17.36 -19.74 17.15
C ALA A 46 18.21 -19.74 15.86
N LEU A 47 18.87 -18.62 15.56
CA LEU A 47 19.57 -18.39 14.28
C LEU A 47 21.10 -18.28 14.44
N GLY A 48 21.61 -18.25 15.67
CA GLY A 48 22.99 -17.89 15.97
C GLY A 48 23.24 -16.38 15.91
N SER A 49 24.25 -15.88 16.62
CA SER A 49 24.56 -14.44 16.67
C SER A 49 24.82 -13.83 15.30
N ASP A 50 25.46 -14.58 14.40
CA ASP A 50 25.81 -14.12 13.05
C ASP A 50 24.58 -14.06 12.13
N GLY A 51 23.49 -14.75 12.50
CA GLY A 51 22.20 -14.74 11.80
C GLY A 51 21.28 -13.59 12.23
N VAL A 52 21.65 -12.82 13.26
CA VAL A 52 20.83 -11.72 13.77
C VAL A 52 21.45 -10.39 13.36
N ARG A 53 20.68 -9.63 12.58
CA ARG A 53 21.06 -8.27 12.19
C ARG A 53 20.87 -7.31 13.37
N PRO A 54 21.79 -6.36 13.61
CA PRO A 54 21.57 -5.26 14.56
C PRO A 54 20.45 -4.31 14.08
N GLU A 55 20.02 -3.40 14.95
CA GLU A 55 19.04 -2.37 14.59
C GLU A 55 19.48 -1.54 13.37
N ILE A 56 18.49 -1.01 12.65
CA ILE A 56 18.69 -0.23 11.43
C ILE A 56 18.84 1.24 11.81
N GLU A 57 20.07 1.76 11.73
CA GLU A 57 20.31 3.18 11.95
C GLU A 57 19.48 4.05 10.99
N GLY A 58 18.80 5.05 11.55
CA GLY A 58 17.97 5.99 10.79
C GLY A 58 16.61 5.45 10.31
N PHE A 59 16.18 4.29 10.80
CA PHE A 59 14.83 3.80 10.50
C PHE A 59 13.76 4.73 11.10
N PRO A 60 12.71 5.11 10.35
CA PRO A 60 11.74 6.09 10.83
C PRO A 60 10.82 5.48 11.89
N GLU A 61 10.81 6.11 13.06
CA GLU A 61 9.91 5.81 14.18
C GLU A 61 8.78 6.84 14.18
N VAL A 62 7.64 6.46 13.61
CA VAL A 62 6.49 7.36 13.43
C VAL A 62 5.21 6.66 13.87
N SER A 63 4.28 7.43 14.43
CA SER A 63 2.98 6.91 14.83
C SER A 63 2.07 6.61 13.64
N GLU A 64 1.09 5.72 13.82
CA GLU A 64 0.12 5.38 12.77
C GLU A 64 -0.60 6.62 12.22
N MET A 65 -0.97 7.55 13.10
CA MET A 65 -1.59 8.82 12.70
C MET A 65 -0.65 9.70 11.86
N GLU A 66 0.64 9.70 12.16
CA GLU A 66 1.63 10.42 11.35
C GLU A 66 1.82 9.77 9.99
N ILE A 67 1.85 8.43 9.92
CA ILE A 67 1.92 7.66 8.68
C ILE A 67 0.71 8.00 7.79
N VAL A 68 -0.51 7.89 8.33
CA VAL A 68 -1.75 8.18 7.59
C VAL A 68 -1.74 9.62 7.09
N ARG A 69 -1.38 10.59 7.92
CA ARG A 69 -1.31 12.01 7.53
C ARG A 69 -0.27 12.27 6.45
N HIS A 70 0.90 11.65 6.57
CA HIS A 70 2.01 11.81 5.63
C HIS A 70 1.59 11.31 4.23
N PHE A 71 1.16 10.05 4.11
CA PHE A 71 0.76 9.49 2.83
C PHE A 71 -0.53 10.10 2.26
N THR A 72 -1.48 10.51 3.11
CA THR A 72 -2.66 11.25 2.66
C THR A 72 -2.28 12.60 2.06
N ARG A 73 -1.29 13.31 2.59
CA ARG A 73 -0.84 14.59 2.01
C ARG A 73 -0.08 14.37 0.71
N LEU A 74 0.84 13.41 0.69
CA LEU A 74 1.58 13.05 -0.53
C LEU A 74 0.63 12.64 -1.67
N SER A 75 -0.46 11.92 -1.38
CA SER A 75 -1.43 11.56 -2.43
C SER A 75 -2.08 12.78 -3.08
N THR A 76 -2.28 13.87 -2.34
CA THR A 76 -2.82 15.13 -2.89
C THR A 76 -1.83 15.89 -3.78
N TRP A 77 -0.54 15.54 -3.74
CA TRP A 77 0.47 16.15 -4.60
C TRP A 77 0.56 15.45 -5.95
N ASN A 78 0.01 14.23 -6.05
CA ASN A 78 -0.01 13.46 -7.27
C ASN A 78 -1.25 13.82 -8.10
N TYR A 79 -1.05 14.00 -9.40
CA TYR A 79 -2.14 14.00 -10.38
C TYR A 79 -2.29 12.58 -10.93
N GLY A 80 -3.52 12.14 -11.18
CA GLY A 80 -3.80 10.80 -11.69
C GLY A 80 -5.11 10.73 -12.48
N VAL A 81 -5.40 9.56 -13.04
CA VAL A 81 -6.63 9.34 -13.84
C VAL A 81 -7.90 9.59 -13.01
N ASP A 82 -7.85 9.36 -11.71
CA ASP A 82 -8.97 9.62 -10.79
C ASP A 82 -9.19 11.11 -10.53
N THR A 83 -8.18 11.97 -10.74
CA THR A 83 -8.28 13.42 -10.48
C THR A 83 -8.72 14.21 -11.71
N GLY A 84 -8.54 13.65 -12.91
CA GLY A 84 -8.98 14.26 -14.17
C GLY A 84 -8.35 13.60 -15.40
N ALA A 85 -8.49 14.24 -16.56
CA ALA A 85 -8.01 13.70 -17.82
C ALA A 85 -6.47 13.61 -17.85
N TYR A 86 -5.95 12.41 -18.15
CA TYR A 86 -4.52 12.12 -18.16
C TYR A 86 -4.06 11.67 -19.56
N LEU A 87 -3.86 12.63 -20.48
CA LEU A 87 -3.70 12.37 -21.92
C LEU A 87 -2.26 12.01 -22.32
N LEU A 88 -1.76 10.87 -21.86
CA LEU A 88 -0.47 10.32 -22.29
C LEU A 88 -0.64 9.37 -23.47
N GLY A 89 0.00 9.70 -24.60
CA GLY A 89 0.06 8.83 -25.77
C GLY A 89 0.75 7.50 -25.45
N SER A 90 0.28 6.40 -26.05
CA SER A 90 0.78 5.03 -25.86
C SER A 90 0.55 4.41 -24.46
N CYS A 91 0.15 5.20 -23.45
CA CYS A 91 -0.04 4.68 -22.08
C CYS A 91 -1.44 4.14 -21.79
N THR A 92 -2.43 4.40 -22.65
CA THR A 92 -3.84 3.98 -22.47
C THR A 92 -4.36 4.29 -21.05
N MET A 93 -4.24 5.55 -20.63
CA MET A 93 -4.66 6.04 -19.29
C MET A 93 -6.19 6.11 -19.16
N LYS A 94 -6.84 4.94 -19.28
CA LYS A 94 -8.30 4.75 -19.15
C LYS A 94 -8.71 4.70 -17.69
N TYR A 95 -10.01 4.87 -17.45
CA TYR A 95 -10.61 4.67 -16.13
C TYR A 95 -10.26 3.29 -15.54
N ASN A 96 -9.92 3.27 -14.25
CA ASN A 96 -9.72 2.06 -13.45
C ASN A 96 -10.97 1.79 -12.60
N PRO A 97 -11.86 0.85 -12.99
CA PRO A 97 -13.06 0.53 -12.24
C PRO A 97 -12.76 0.13 -10.80
N LYS A 98 -13.38 0.82 -9.83
CA LYS A 98 -13.15 0.54 -8.39
C LYS A 98 -13.63 -0.83 -7.96
N ILE A 99 -14.53 -1.45 -8.73
CA ILE A 99 -14.92 -2.85 -8.54
C ILE A 99 -13.73 -3.80 -8.71
N ASN A 100 -12.74 -3.48 -9.56
CA ASN A 100 -11.58 -4.32 -9.77
C ASN A 100 -10.72 -4.42 -8.50
N GLU A 101 -10.59 -3.31 -7.76
CA GLU A 101 -9.89 -3.29 -6.46
C GLU A 101 -10.63 -4.13 -5.42
N ALA A 102 -11.96 -4.10 -5.42
CA ALA A 102 -12.77 -4.91 -4.52
C ALA A 102 -12.66 -6.41 -4.84
N VAL A 103 -12.72 -6.77 -6.12
CA VAL A 103 -12.60 -8.17 -6.58
C VAL A 103 -11.21 -8.73 -6.31
N ALA A 104 -10.15 -7.95 -6.55
CA ALA A 104 -8.78 -8.38 -6.29
C ALA A 104 -8.49 -8.64 -4.80
N ARG A 105 -9.26 -8.03 -3.89
CA ARG A 105 -9.15 -8.19 -2.43
C ARG A 105 -9.98 -9.33 -1.86
N LEU A 106 -10.73 -10.07 -2.67
CA LEU A 106 -11.46 -11.24 -2.19
C LEU A 106 -10.47 -12.24 -1.57
N ASP A 107 -10.78 -12.80 -0.40
CA ASP A 107 -9.83 -13.60 0.40
C ASP A 107 -9.20 -14.76 -0.39
N GLY A 108 -10.00 -15.45 -1.22
CA GLY A 108 -9.53 -16.55 -2.05
C GLY A 108 -8.57 -16.14 -3.19
N ILE A 109 -8.42 -14.85 -3.47
CA ILE A 109 -7.50 -14.28 -4.46
C ILE A 109 -6.37 -13.54 -3.74
N GLY A 110 -6.71 -12.56 -2.90
CA GLY A 110 -5.75 -11.65 -2.25
C GLY A 110 -4.81 -12.34 -1.25
N ASN A 111 -5.24 -13.47 -0.66
CA ASN A 111 -4.43 -14.25 0.29
C ASN A 111 -3.98 -15.60 -0.28
N ALA A 112 -4.14 -15.84 -1.59
CA ALA A 112 -3.77 -17.11 -2.20
C ALA A 112 -2.24 -17.31 -2.23
N HIS A 113 -1.76 -18.45 -1.73
CA HIS A 113 -0.36 -18.81 -1.83
C HIS A 113 -0.09 -19.56 -3.15
N PRO A 114 0.95 -19.21 -3.93
CA PRO A 114 1.19 -19.81 -5.25
C PRO A 114 1.47 -21.31 -5.22
N TYR A 115 2.01 -21.84 -4.11
CA TYR A 115 2.25 -23.29 -3.92
C TYR A 115 1.17 -24.02 -3.12
N GLN A 116 0.00 -23.42 -2.91
CA GLN A 116 -1.10 -24.16 -2.30
C GLN A 116 -1.57 -25.29 -3.24
N PRO A 117 -2.04 -26.44 -2.72
CA PRO A 117 -2.50 -27.55 -3.54
C PRO A 117 -3.50 -27.12 -4.63
N ALA A 118 -3.42 -27.74 -5.80
CA ALA A 118 -4.23 -27.36 -6.95
C ALA A 118 -5.73 -27.53 -6.69
N GLU A 119 -6.11 -28.49 -5.84
CA GLU A 119 -7.47 -28.74 -5.41
C GLU A 119 -8.07 -27.53 -4.65
N LEU A 120 -7.23 -26.79 -3.92
CA LEU A 120 -7.63 -25.58 -3.18
C LEU A 120 -7.57 -24.31 -4.05
N SER A 121 -6.91 -24.38 -5.22
CA SER A 121 -6.69 -23.24 -6.14
C SER A 121 -7.68 -23.15 -7.29
N GLN A 122 -8.72 -23.99 -7.34
CA GLN A 122 -9.60 -24.11 -8.51
C GLN A 122 -10.27 -22.79 -8.92
N GLY A 123 -10.57 -21.91 -7.96
CA GLY A 123 -11.09 -20.57 -8.25
C GLY A 123 -10.12 -19.71 -9.07
N CYS A 124 -8.87 -19.58 -8.62
CA CYS A 124 -7.83 -18.83 -9.31
C CYS A 124 -7.49 -19.43 -10.68
N LEU A 125 -7.36 -20.76 -10.75
CA LEU A 125 -7.11 -21.48 -12.00
C LEU A 125 -8.23 -21.25 -13.03
N ARG A 126 -9.48 -21.26 -12.57
CA ARG A 126 -10.64 -20.95 -13.39
C ARG A 126 -10.58 -19.51 -13.93
N ILE A 127 -10.20 -18.53 -13.11
CA ILE A 127 -10.04 -17.13 -13.54
C ILE A 127 -8.98 -17.03 -14.64
N MET A 128 -7.80 -17.63 -14.43
CA MET A 128 -6.71 -17.63 -15.42
C MET A 128 -7.14 -18.29 -16.74
N HIS A 129 -7.84 -19.40 -16.67
CA HIS A 129 -8.36 -20.11 -17.85
C HIS A 129 -9.37 -19.28 -18.64
N HIS A 130 -10.34 -18.67 -17.97
CA HIS A 130 -11.33 -17.82 -18.63
C HIS A 130 -10.68 -16.58 -19.25
N LEU A 131 -9.76 -15.94 -18.54
CA LEU A 131 -9.01 -14.80 -19.06
C LEU A 131 -8.21 -15.20 -20.31
N SER A 132 -7.52 -16.33 -20.27
CA SER A 132 -6.78 -16.85 -21.43
C SER A 132 -7.70 -17.03 -22.63
N LYS A 133 -8.86 -17.67 -22.46
CA LYS A 133 -9.85 -17.84 -23.55
C LYS A 133 -10.31 -16.50 -24.14
N CYS A 134 -10.66 -15.53 -23.29
CA CYS A 134 -11.08 -14.21 -23.75
C CYS A 134 -9.97 -13.50 -24.54
N LEU A 135 -8.71 -13.62 -24.10
CA LEU A 135 -7.58 -13.02 -24.80
C LEU A 135 -7.31 -13.72 -26.14
N LEU A 136 -7.38 -15.05 -26.21
CA LEU A 136 -7.25 -15.81 -27.46
C LEU A 136 -8.32 -15.38 -28.47
N GLU A 137 -9.58 -15.26 -28.03
CA GLU A 137 -10.69 -14.78 -28.89
C GLU A 137 -10.46 -13.36 -29.42
N ILE A 138 -9.98 -12.44 -28.58
CA ILE A 138 -9.70 -11.04 -28.97
C ILE A 138 -8.50 -10.95 -29.94
N THR A 139 -7.49 -11.81 -29.75
CA THR A 139 -6.22 -11.75 -30.49
C THR A 139 -6.17 -12.66 -31.71
N GLY A 140 -7.10 -13.61 -31.84
CA GLY A 140 -7.14 -14.59 -32.94
C GLY A 140 -6.04 -15.65 -32.85
N MET A 141 -5.56 -15.96 -31.64
CA MET A 141 -4.55 -16.99 -31.38
C MET A 141 -5.18 -18.35 -31.01
#